data_AF-A0A3S5F2S4-F1
#
_entry.id   AF-A0A3S5F2S4-F1
#
_cell.length_a   1.000
_cell.length_b   1.000
_cell.length_c   1.000
_cell.angle_alpha   90.00
_cell.angle_beta   90.00
_cell.angle_gamma   90.00
#
_symmetry.space_group_name_H-M   'P 1'
#
loop_
_entity.id
_entity.type
_entity.pdbx_description
1 polymer ?
#
loop_
_entity_poly.entity_id
_entity_poly.type
_entity_poly.pdbx_seq_one_letter_code
_entity_poly.pdbx_strand_id
1 'polypeptide(L)'
;MFAHITPSTPDPIMSLMEAYMQDANPQKVNLGIGLYYDHQGNIPLMQAVHIAEQRLLEQQRPHTYPPIEGSALFARQIQTLLFGEPADRIATVQTVGGSGALKLGADFIHHYLARREIWVSDPTWANHWAIFEGAGLKVNTYPYFDDASGQLRFEAMLDTLSALPEGAVVLLHPCCHNPTGTDLNPSQWQAVIEVVQRRRLLPFFDIAYQGFGDGLDEDCFALRAMLKTDVDFLVSNSFSKNVALYGQRLGGYRCAVLRPRRR
;
A
#
# COMPACT_ATOMS: atom_id res chain seq x y z
N MET A 1 -29.03 11.21 -22.62
CA MET A 1 -28.69 10.61 -21.32
C MET A 1 -27.43 11.23 -20.73
N PHE A 2 -26.27 11.20 -21.39
CA PHE A 2 -24.98 11.62 -20.82
C PHE A 2 -24.65 13.12 -20.88
N ALA A 3 -25.56 13.97 -21.35
CA ALA A 3 -25.31 15.40 -21.55
C ALA A 3 -25.02 16.20 -20.26
N HIS A 4 -25.30 15.63 -19.09
CA HIS A 4 -25.06 16.24 -17.78
C HIS A 4 -23.75 15.78 -17.11
N ILE A 5 -23.00 14.88 -17.75
CA ILE A 5 -21.75 14.37 -17.19
C ILE A 5 -20.64 15.36 -17.52
N THR A 6 -20.12 16.00 -16.47
CA THR A 6 -18.92 16.84 -16.58
C THR A 6 -17.70 15.96 -16.81
N PRO A 7 -16.84 16.27 -17.80
CA PRO A 7 -15.56 15.59 -17.97
C PRO A 7 -14.74 15.65 -16.68
N SER A 8 -14.16 14.52 -16.28
CA SER A 8 -13.23 14.50 -15.15
C SER A 8 -11.95 15.24 -15.51
N THR A 9 -11.38 15.96 -14.54
CA THR A 9 -10.01 16.47 -14.67
C THR A 9 -9.05 15.29 -14.88
N PRO A 10 -8.16 15.34 -15.88
CA PRO A 10 -7.13 14.33 -16.06
C PRO A 10 -6.25 14.16 -14.81
N ASP A 11 -5.75 12.94 -14.60
CA ASP A 11 -4.78 12.68 -13.54
C ASP A 11 -3.49 13.49 -13.80
N PRO A 12 -3.02 14.32 -12.84
CA PRO A 12 -1.87 15.20 -13.06
C PRO A 12 -0.57 14.45 -13.42
N ILE A 13 -0.36 13.24 -12.87
CA ILE A 13 0.84 12.43 -13.14
C ILE A 13 0.79 11.89 -14.57
N MET A 14 -0.38 11.40 -14.99
CA MET A 14 -0.57 10.88 -16.35
C MET A 14 -0.50 12.01 -17.39
N SER A 15 -1.08 13.18 -17.11
CA SER A 15 -0.95 14.35 -18.00
C SER A 15 0.49 14.82 -18.15
N LEU A 16 1.29 14.77 -17.09
CA LEU A 16 2.72 15.08 -17.17
C LEU A 16 3.49 14.03 -18.01
N MET A 17 3.13 12.75 -17.89
CA MET A 17 3.71 11.69 -18.72
C MET A 17 3.35 11.87 -20.21
N GLU A 18 2.12 12.25 -20.53
CA GLU A 18 1.70 12.56 -21.91
C GLU A 18 2.50 13.72 -22.48
N ALA A 19 2.63 14.82 -21.71
CA ALA A 19 3.45 15.97 -22.10
C ALA A 19 4.92 15.56 -22.32
N TYR A 20 5.49 14.75 -21.41
CA TYR A 20 6.84 14.19 -21.56
C TYR A 20 6.99 13.37 -22.84
N MET A 21 6.01 12.53 -23.19
CA MET A 21 6.07 11.73 -24.42
C MET A 21 6.06 12.60 -25.68
N GLN A 22 5.29 13.70 -25.67
CA GLN A 22 5.18 14.64 -26.79
C GLN A 22 6.37 15.59 -26.94
N ASP A 23 7.15 15.81 -25.88
CA ASP A 23 8.34 16.66 -25.93
C ASP A 23 9.42 16.05 -26.87
N ALA A 24 9.84 16.80 -27.88
CA ALA A 24 10.84 16.37 -28.87
C ALA A 24 12.29 16.58 -28.40
N ASN A 25 12.51 17.21 -27.24
CA ASN A 25 13.84 17.44 -26.70
C ASN A 25 14.55 16.10 -26.42
N PRO A 26 15.70 15.80 -27.06
CA PRO A 26 16.42 14.54 -26.83
C PRO A 26 17.06 14.45 -25.43
N GLN A 27 17.10 15.55 -24.68
CA GLN A 27 17.63 15.63 -23.31
C GLN A 27 16.53 15.71 -22.24
N LYS A 28 15.26 15.45 -22.60
CA LYS A 28 14.16 15.42 -21.63
C LYS A 28 14.38 14.35 -20.56
N VAL A 29 14.00 14.65 -19.33
CA VAL A 29 14.11 13.73 -18.19
C VAL A 29 12.74 13.59 -17.54
N ASN A 30 12.30 12.35 -17.30
CA ASN A 30 11.05 12.07 -16.60
C ASN A 30 11.33 11.80 -15.12
N LEU A 31 10.96 12.74 -14.25
CA LEU A 31 10.98 12.60 -12.79
C LEU A 31 9.56 12.66 -12.19
N GLY A 32 8.52 12.48 -13.03
CA GLY A 32 7.13 12.63 -12.62
C GLY A 32 6.47 11.32 -12.21
N ILE A 33 6.61 10.27 -13.03
CA ILE A 33 5.93 8.99 -12.79
C ILE A 33 6.78 8.07 -11.89
N GLY A 34 6.13 7.44 -10.91
CA GLY A 34 6.76 6.51 -9.97
C GLY A 34 7.04 5.13 -10.58
N LEU A 35 7.95 5.08 -11.55
CA LEU A 35 8.49 3.86 -12.14
C LEU A 35 9.97 3.70 -11.78
N TYR A 36 10.40 2.45 -11.61
CA TYR A 36 11.80 2.12 -11.43
C TYR A 36 12.49 2.02 -12.79
N TYR A 37 13.62 2.71 -12.93
CA TYR A 37 14.44 2.74 -14.14
C TYR A 37 15.85 2.23 -13.84
N ASP A 38 16.44 1.53 -14.80
CA ASP A 38 17.85 1.15 -14.75
C ASP A 38 18.78 2.32 -15.14
N HIS A 39 20.09 2.08 -15.11
CA HIS A 39 21.13 3.06 -15.45
C HIS A 39 21.07 3.54 -16.92
N GLN A 40 20.28 2.89 -17.78
CA GLN A 40 20.07 3.26 -19.18
C GLN A 40 18.74 3.99 -19.39
N GLY A 41 17.96 4.19 -18.32
CA GLY A 41 16.65 4.84 -18.38
C GLY A 41 15.51 3.92 -18.84
N ASN A 42 15.73 2.59 -18.83
CA ASN A 42 14.69 1.61 -19.20
C ASN A 42 14.00 1.05 -17.95
N ILE A 43 12.75 0.62 -18.09
CA ILE A 43 12.07 -0.15 -17.04
C ILE A 43 12.58 -1.60 -17.13
N PRO A 44 13.27 -2.14 -16.11
CA PRO A 44 13.87 -3.45 -16.21
C PRO A 44 12.85 -4.57 -16.05
N LEU A 45 13.00 -5.64 -16.83
CA LEU A 45 12.40 -6.94 -16.54
C LEU A 45 13.30 -7.67 -15.56
N MET A 46 12.82 -7.89 -14.33
CA MET A 46 13.59 -8.59 -13.30
C MET A 46 13.95 -10.01 -13.77
N GLN A 47 15.21 -10.43 -13.57
CA GLN A 47 15.68 -11.76 -14.01
C GLN A 47 14.82 -12.91 -13.43
N ALA A 48 14.40 -12.79 -12.17
CA ALA A 48 13.52 -13.77 -11.53
C ALA A 48 12.15 -13.86 -12.22
N VAL A 49 11.60 -12.73 -12.68
CA VAL A 49 10.34 -12.68 -13.42
C VAL A 49 10.53 -13.33 -14.80
N HIS A 50 11.60 -12.98 -15.51
CA HIS A 50 11.91 -13.58 -16.81
C HIS A 50 11.99 -15.12 -16.73
N ILE A 51 12.71 -15.65 -15.73
CA ILE A 51 12.82 -17.10 -15.50
C ILE A 51 11.44 -17.70 -15.16
N ALA A 52 10.62 -17.02 -14.35
CA ALA A 52 9.28 -17.49 -14.00
C ALA A 52 8.36 -17.55 -15.23
N GLU A 53 8.39 -16.53 -16.09
CA GLU A 53 7.61 -16.48 -17.33
C GLU A 53 8.01 -17.60 -18.30
N GLN A 54 9.31 -17.86 -18.47
CA GLN A 54 9.79 -18.99 -19.28
C GLN A 54 9.25 -20.33 -18.77
N ARG A 55 9.35 -20.57 -17.45
CA ARG A 55 8.84 -21.81 -16.84
C ARG A 55 7.32 -21.95 -16.97
N LEU A 56 6.57 -20.85 -16.94
CA LEU A 56 5.13 -20.86 -17.13
C LEU A 56 4.76 -21.19 -18.58
N LEU A 57 5.50 -20.62 -19.54
CA LEU A 57 5.31 -20.90 -20.96
C LEU A 57 5.58 -22.38 -21.29
N GLU A 58 6.67 -22.93 -20.74
CA GLU A 58 7.04 -24.35 -20.90
C GLU A 58 5.99 -25.33 -20.37
N GLN A 59 5.22 -24.93 -19.35
CA GLN A 59 4.18 -25.78 -18.78
C GLN A 59 2.95 -25.94 -19.69
N GLN A 60 2.74 -25.04 -20.66
CA GLN A 60 1.62 -25.07 -21.61
C GLN A 60 0.24 -25.33 -20.97
N ARG A 61 0.01 -24.78 -19.78
CA ARG A 61 -1.24 -24.98 -19.05
C ARG A 61 -2.36 -24.08 -19.59
N PRO A 62 -3.61 -24.55 -19.61
CA PRO A 62 -4.75 -23.70 -19.93
C PRO A 62 -4.96 -22.64 -18.85
N HIS A 63 -5.45 -21.46 -19.24
CA HIS A 63 -5.75 -20.34 -18.34
C HIS A 63 -7.20 -20.40 -17.84
N THR A 64 -7.46 -21.24 -16.84
CA THR A 64 -8.78 -21.37 -16.23
C THR A 64 -9.06 -20.29 -15.18
N TYR A 65 -10.31 -20.17 -14.74
CA TYR A 65 -10.64 -19.31 -13.60
C TYR A 65 -9.88 -19.76 -12.33
N PRO A 66 -9.23 -18.82 -11.61
CA PRO A 66 -8.68 -19.10 -10.28
C PRO A 66 -9.80 -19.13 -9.22
N PRO A 67 -9.50 -19.59 -7.99
CA PRO A 67 -10.38 -19.37 -6.85
C PRO A 67 -10.68 -17.87 -6.65
N ILE A 68 -11.82 -17.56 -6.01
CA ILE A 68 -12.29 -16.18 -5.80
C ILE A 68 -11.27 -15.36 -4.99
N GLU A 69 -10.69 -16.01 -3.97
CA GLU A 69 -9.65 -15.47 -3.10
C GLU A 69 -8.26 -15.42 -3.75
N GLY A 70 -8.09 -16.04 -4.92
CA GLY A 70 -6.82 -16.26 -5.59
C GLY A 70 -6.11 -17.55 -5.17
N SER A 71 -4.83 -17.66 -5.51
CA SER A 71 -4.06 -18.88 -5.23
C SER A 71 -3.66 -18.99 -3.75
N ALA A 72 -3.99 -20.11 -3.10
CA ALA A 72 -3.56 -20.41 -1.73
C ALA A 72 -2.03 -20.48 -1.59
N LEU A 73 -1.33 -20.94 -2.63
CA LEU A 73 0.14 -20.92 -2.65
C LEU A 73 0.65 -19.47 -2.67
N PHE A 74 0.07 -18.64 -3.53
CA PHE A 74 0.42 -17.22 -3.61
C PHE A 74 0.19 -16.52 -2.27
N ALA A 75 -0.95 -16.76 -1.62
CA ALA A 75 -1.27 -16.24 -0.30
C ALA A 75 -0.20 -16.63 0.75
N ARG A 76 0.22 -17.91 0.79
CA ARG A 76 1.28 -18.35 1.71
C ARG A 76 2.61 -17.64 1.46
N GLN A 77 3.05 -17.53 0.20
CA GLN A 77 4.32 -16.87 -0.14
C GLN A 77 4.31 -15.38 0.24
N ILE A 78 3.18 -14.73 0.00
CA ILE A 78 2.90 -13.36 0.42
C ILE A 78 3.00 -13.21 1.94
N GLN A 79 2.41 -14.12 2.71
CA GLN A 79 2.50 -14.09 4.17
C GLN A 79 3.95 -14.22 4.64
N THR A 80 4.68 -15.21 4.13
CA THR A 80 6.11 -15.38 4.41
C THR A 80 6.89 -14.11 4.12
N LEU A 81 6.65 -13.47 2.96
CA LEU A 81 7.39 -12.28 2.54
C LEU A 81 7.26 -11.09 3.50
N LEU A 82 6.06 -10.80 4.02
CA LEU A 82 5.89 -9.66 4.95
C LEU A 82 6.11 -10.04 6.41
N PHE A 83 5.71 -11.24 6.81
CA PHE A 83 5.62 -11.62 8.21
C PHE A 83 6.71 -12.61 8.67
N GLY A 84 7.54 -13.10 7.74
CA GLY A 84 8.59 -14.10 7.99
C GLY A 84 8.07 -15.54 7.90
N GLU A 85 6.87 -15.80 8.41
CA GLU A 85 6.20 -17.10 8.33
C GLU A 85 4.69 -16.95 8.12
N PRO A 86 4.02 -17.91 7.44
CA PRO A 86 2.57 -17.90 7.32
C PRO A 86 1.92 -18.21 8.67
N ALA A 87 0.76 -17.62 8.93
CA ALA A 87 0.02 -17.83 10.17
C ALA A 87 -1.48 -17.94 9.91
N ASP A 88 -2.12 -18.94 10.52
CA ASP A 88 -3.54 -19.28 10.28
C ASP A 88 -4.51 -18.14 10.61
N ARG A 89 -4.12 -17.24 11.51
CA ARG A 89 -4.93 -16.06 11.86
C ARG A 89 -4.98 -15.01 10.75
N ILE A 90 -4.10 -15.08 9.75
CA ILE A 90 -3.98 -14.08 8.69
C ILE A 90 -4.85 -14.49 7.50
N ALA A 91 -5.88 -13.68 7.21
CA ALA A 91 -6.65 -13.81 5.98
C ALA A 91 -5.91 -13.12 4.82
N THR A 92 -5.86 -13.74 3.65
CA THR A 92 -5.13 -13.20 2.49
C THR A 92 -5.93 -13.45 1.23
N VAL A 93 -6.11 -12.39 0.45
CA VAL A 93 -6.86 -12.40 -0.80
C VAL A 93 -6.03 -11.72 -1.88
N GLN A 94 -5.91 -12.35 -3.04
CA GLN A 94 -5.24 -11.73 -4.18
C GLN A 94 -6.07 -10.56 -4.73
N THR A 95 -5.42 -9.47 -5.12
CA THR A 95 -6.10 -8.29 -5.67
C THR A 95 -5.40 -7.69 -6.87
N VAL A 96 -6.11 -6.76 -7.51
CA VAL A 96 -5.65 -6.00 -8.67
C VAL A 96 -4.71 -4.87 -8.19
N GLY A 97 -3.47 -5.23 -7.91
CA GLY A 97 -2.45 -4.31 -7.38
C GLY A 97 -2.76 -3.83 -5.95
N GLY A 98 -1.91 -2.93 -5.45
CA GLY A 98 -2.16 -2.28 -4.15
C GLY A 98 -3.44 -1.43 -4.18
N SER A 99 -3.77 -0.81 -5.31
CA SER A 99 -5.01 -0.02 -5.45
C SER A 99 -6.28 -0.86 -5.25
N GLY A 100 -6.33 -2.07 -5.84
CA GLY A 100 -7.44 -3.00 -5.60
C GLY A 100 -7.50 -3.47 -4.16
N ALA A 101 -6.34 -3.63 -3.50
CA ALA A 101 -6.27 -3.94 -2.08
C ALA A 101 -6.82 -2.80 -1.20
N LEU A 102 -6.41 -1.56 -1.44
CA LEU A 102 -6.91 -0.39 -0.72
C LEU A 102 -8.42 -0.24 -0.89
N LYS A 103 -8.95 -0.42 -2.11
CA LYS A 103 -10.39 -0.35 -2.38
C LYS A 103 -11.16 -1.44 -1.62
N LEU A 104 -10.73 -2.69 -1.70
CA LEU A 104 -11.37 -3.79 -0.97
C LEU A 104 -11.33 -3.57 0.55
N GLY A 105 -10.22 -3.05 1.07
CA GLY A 105 -10.09 -2.66 2.47
C GLY A 105 -11.02 -1.52 2.88
N ALA A 106 -11.11 -0.48 2.05
CA ALA A 106 -12.00 0.64 2.26
C ALA A 106 -13.47 0.21 2.32
N ASP A 107 -13.89 -0.63 1.37
CA ASP A 107 -15.24 -1.20 1.33
C ASP A 107 -15.49 -2.09 2.55
N PHE A 108 -14.49 -2.88 2.96
CA PHE A 108 -14.60 -3.71 4.16
C PHE A 108 -14.80 -2.86 5.44
N ILE A 109 -13.99 -1.82 5.60
CA ILE A 109 -14.07 -0.86 6.69
C ILE A 109 -15.45 -0.20 6.73
N HIS A 110 -15.93 0.29 5.57
CA HIS A 110 -17.20 1.01 5.48
C HIS A 110 -18.41 0.10 5.72
N HIS A 111 -18.45 -1.08 5.09
CA HIS A 111 -19.62 -1.95 5.11
C HIS A 111 -19.68 -2.87 6.34
N TYR A 112 -18.56 -3.45 6.75
CA TYR A 112 -18.55 -4.50 7.77
C TYR A 112 -18.07 -4.01 9.14
N LEU A 113 -17.14 -3.06 9.18
CA LEU A 113 -16.70 -2.45 10.44
C LEU A 113 -17.54 -1.23 10.83
N ALA A 114 -18.45 -0.79 9.95
CA ALA A 114 -19.31 0.38 10.12
C ALA A 114 -18.54 1.66 10.49
N ARG A 115 -17.28 1.77 10.10
CA ARG A 115 -16.45 2.97 10.29
C ARG A 115 -16.69 3.92 9.12
N ARG A 116 -16.70 5.22 9.41
CA ARG A 116 -17.02 6.27 8.43
C ARG A 116 -15.86 7.20 8.13
N GLU A 117 -14.77 7.08 8.87
CA GLU A 117 -13.62 7.96 8.75
C GLU A 117 -12.32 7.17 8.68
N ILE A 118 -11.36 7.71 7.95
CA ILE A 118 -9.98 7.24 7.88
C ILE A 118 -9.03 8.43 7.97
N TRP A 119 -7.91 8.24 8.66
CA TRP A 119 -6.86 9.25 8.82
C TRP A 119 -5.65 8.87 7.98
N VAL A 120 -5.18 9.76 7.12
CA VAL A 120 -4.00 9.56 6.26
C VAL A 120 -2.91 10.58 6.61
N SER A 121 -1.66 10.33 6.19
CA SER A 121 -0.56 11.28 6.41
C SER A 121 -0.75 12.58 5.63
N ASP A 122 -0.21 13.67 6.16
CA ASP A 122 -0.12 14.97 5.49
C ASP A 122 1.34 15.27 5.07
N PRO A 123 1.69 15.18 3.77
CA PRO A 123 0.87 14.69 2.65
C PRO A 123 0.87 13.15 2.57
N THR A 124 0.11 12.60 1.61
CA THR A 124 0.09 11.16 1.27
C THR A 124 -0.06 10.97 -0.25
N TRP A 125 -0.04 9.73 -0.73
CA TRP A 125 -0.30 9.41 -2.14
C TRP A 125 -1.69 9.89 -2.56
N ALA A 126 -1.76 10.71 -3.61
CA ALA A 126 -2.99 11.39 -4.04
C ALA A 126 -4.20 10.46 -4.20
N ASN A 127 -3.99 9.24 -4.69
CA ASN A 127 -5.09 8.29 -4.93
C ASN A 127 -5.70 7.72 -3.64
N HIS A 128 -5.08 7.88 -2.47
CA HIS A 128 -5.73 7.56 -1.19
C HIS A 128 -7.05 8.30 -1.03
N TRP A 129 -7.08 9.59 -1.37
CA TRP A 129 -8.31 10.40 -1.33
C TRP A 129 -9.40 9.79 -2.21
N ALA A 130 -9.12 9.62 -3.51
CA ALA A 130 -10.09 9.09 -4.46
C ALA A 130 -10.60 7.69 -4.09
N ILE A 131 -9.73 6.80 -3.61
CA ILE A 131 -10.10 5.43 -3.26
C ILE A 131 -11.00 5.41 -2.01
N PHE A 132 -10.62 6.13 -0.95
CA PHE A 132 -11.35 6.09 0.32
C PHE A 132 -12.65 6.91 0.27
N GLU A 133 -12.64 8.10 -0.33
CA GLU A 133 -13.86 8.89 -0.55
C GLU A 133 -14.82 8.17 -1.49
N GLY A 134 -14.30 7.52 -2.55
CA GLY A 134 -15.09 6.68 -3.44
C GLY A 134 -15.67 5.41 -2.77
N ALA A 135 -15.17 5.03 -1.59
CA ALA A 135 -15.77 4.00 -0.73
C ALA A 135 -16.71 4.59 0.34
N GLY A 136 -16.96 5.90 0.33
CA GLY A 136 -17.83 6.59 1.29
C GLY A 136 -17.19 6.80 2.66
N LEU A 137 -15.85 6.80 2.75
CA LEU A 137 -15.13 7.21 3.95
C LEU A 137 -14.80 8.69 3.88
N LYS A 138 -15.00 9.41 4.98
CA LYS A 138 -14.43 10.75 5.17
C LYS A 138 -12.93 10.61 5.42
N VAL A 139 -12.13 11.24 4.57
CA VAL A 139 -10.67 11.26 4.70
C VAL A 139 -10.27 12.47 5.53
N ASN A 140 -9.61 12.22 6.65
CA ASN A 140 -8.95 13.24 7.48
C ASN A 140 -7.42 13.08 7.37
N THR A 141 -6.66 14.06 7.84
CA THR A 141 -5.20 14.01 7.82
C THR A 141 -4.58 14.09 9.21
N TYR A 142 -3.42 13.45 9.41
CA TYR A 142 -2.54 13.67 10.55
C TYR A 142 -1.20 14.27 10.10
N PRO A 143 -0.56 15.13 10.93
CA PRO A 143 0.74 15.72 10.60
C PRO A 143 1.78 14.63 10.28
N TYR A 144 2.53 14.78 9.19
CA TYR A 144 3.59 13.84 8.85
C TYR A 144 4.89 14.52 8.45
N PHE A 145 4.87 15.39 7.44
CA PHE A 145 6.08 16.02 6.92
C PHE A 145 6.02 17.54 7.01
N ASP A 146 7.17 18.18 7.22
CA ASP A 146 7.31 19.63 7.18
C ASP A 146 8.16 20.02 5.97
N ASP A 147 7.54 20.61 4.95
CA ASP A 147 8.22 21.03 3.72
C ASP A 147 9.32 22.06 3.97
N ALA A 148 9.22 22.86 5.04
CA ALA A 148 10.21 23.89 5.34
C ALA A 148 11.51 23.30 5.90
N SER A 149 11.42 22.32 6.80
CA SER A 149 12.59 21.66 7.40
C SER A 149 13.03 20.39 6.65
N GLY A 150 12.15 19.82 5.82
CA GLY A 150 12.36 18.53 5.19
C GLY A 150 12.38 17.37 6.20
N GLN A 151 11.71 17.53 7.35
CA GLN A 151 11.74 16.57 8.46
C GLN A 151 10.37 15.99 8.78
N LEU A 152 10.39 14.81 9.40
CA LEU A 152 9.23 14.18 9.99
C LEU A 152 8.70 15.02 11.18
N ARG A 153 7.41 15.34 11.17
CA ARG A 153 6.68 16.00 12.26
C ARG A 153 6.27 14.99 13.34
N PHE A 154 7.24 14.22 13.84
CA PHE A 154 6.99 13.03 14.65
C PHE A 154 6.16 13.29 15.92
N GLU A 155 6.51 14.31 16.71
CA GLU A 155 5.77 14.64 17.93
C GLU A 155 4.31 15.01 17.62
N ALA A 156 4.09 15.87 16.62
CA ALA A 156 2.74 16.28 16.20
C ALA A 156 1.92 15.11 15.61
N MET A 157 2.58 14.20 14.88
CA MET A 157 2.00 12.94 14.43
C MET A 157 1.51 12.13 15.63
N LEU A 158 2.39 11.89 16.60
CA LEU A 158 2.11 11.05 17.77
C LEU A 158 1.02 11.65 18.67
N ASP A 159 1.02 12.97 18.87
CA ASP A 159 -0.02 13.70 19.59
C ASP A 159 -1.39 13.54 18.92
N THR A 160 -1.42 13.70 17.59
CA THR A 160 -2.66 13.55 16.81
C THR A 160 -3.19 12.13 16.93
N LEU A 161 -2.36 11.11 16.68
CA LEU A 161 -2.72 9.70 16.82
C LEU A 161 -3.19 9.37 18.26
N SER A 162 -2.54 9.97 19.25
CA SER A 162 -2.89 9.81 20.66
C SER A 162 -4.22 10.44 21.03
N ALA A 163 -4.70 11.43 20.28
CA ALA A 163 -5.97 12.11 20.51
C ALA A 163 -7.16 11.45 19.76
N LEU A 164 -6.89 10.65 18.72
CA LEU A 164 -7.92 10.04 17.88
C LEU A 164 -8.90 9.15 18.68
N PRO A 165 -10.21 9.19 18.40
CA PRO A 165 -11.19 8.31 19.05
C PRO A 165 -10.80 6.84 19.02
N GLU A 166 -11.19 6.09 20.05
CA GLU A 166 -10.88 4.67 20.12
C GLU A 166 -11.41 3.91 18.90
N GLY A 167 -10.56 3.07 18.28
CA GLY A 167 -10.92 2.35 17.06
C GLY A 167 -10.97 3.20 15.78
N ALA A 168 -10.44 4.43 15.81
CA ALA A 168 -10.24 5.19 14.57
C ALA A 168 -9.31 4.44 13.61
N VAL A 169 -9.60 4.57 12.31
CA VAL A 169 -8.82 3.92 11.24
C VAL A 169 -7.71 4.84 10.79
N VAL A 170 -6.48 4.33 10.72
CA VAL A 170 -5.30 5.13 10.35
C VAL A 170 -4.52 4.42 9.25
N LEU A 171 -4.36 5.07 8.11
CA LEU A 171 -3.50 4.59 7.03
C LEU A 171 -2.04 4.93 7.34
N LEU A 172 -1.16 3.95 7.21
CA LEU A 172 0.26 4.07 7.53
C LEU A 172 1.13 3.48 6.40
N HIS A 173 2.24 4.13 6.09
CA HIS A 173 3.24 3.61 5.17
C HIS A 173 4.35 3.01 6.02
N PRO A 174 4.58 1.68 6.00
CA PRO A 174 5.60 1.07 6.86
C PRO A 174 7.03 1.38 6.39
N CYS A 175 7.20 1.64 5.09
CA CYS A 175 8.45 2.08 4.47
C CYS A 175 8.16 2.88 3.19
N CYS A 176 9.18 3.58 2.70
CA CYS A 176 9.23 4.39 1.50
C CYS A 176 7.97 5.26 1.34
N HIS A 177 7.73 6.14 2.30
CA HIS A 177 6.57 7.03 2.28
C HIS A 177 6.42 7.74 0.93
N ASN A 178 5.18 7.78 0.42
CA ASN A 178 4.86 8.45 -0.84
C ASN A 178 3.94 9.63 -0.52
N PRO A 179 4.33 10.89 -0.84
CA PRO A 179 5.43 11.27 -1.73
C PRO A 179 6.77 11.62 -1.06
N THR A 180 6.87 11.62 0.27
CA THR A 180 7.95 12.34 0.97
C THR A 180 9.28 11.59 1.03
N GLY A 181 9.27 10.27 0.86
CA GLY A 181 10.42 9.39 1.07
C GLY A 181 10.94 9.37 2.52
N THR A 182 10.23 9.99 3.46
CA THR A 182 10.65 10.10 4.86
C THR A 182 9.98 9.04 5.70
N ASP A 183 10.75 8.10 6.24
CA ASP A 183 10.24 6.98 7.02
C ASP A 183 10.49 7.13 8.52
N LEU A 184 9.68 6.45 9.31
CA LEU A 184 9.90 6.30 10.75
C LEU A 184 11.01 5.29 11.00
N ASN A 185 11.91 5.61 11.91
CA ASN A 185 12.88 4.64 12.40
C ASN A 185 12.24 3.61 13.37
N PRO A 186 12.92 2.50 13.71
CA PRO A 186 12.35 1.46 14.58
C PRO A 186 11.86 1.94 15.95
N SER A 187 12.55 2.91 16.56
CA SER A 187 12.14 3.46 17.87
C SER A 187 10.87 4.31 17.78
N GLN A 188 10.73 5.08 16.69
CA GLN A 188 9.53 5.85 16.39
C GLN A 188 8.34 4.93 16.09
N TRP A 189 8.57 3.84 15.35
CA TRP A 189 7.55 2.81 15.11
C TRP A 189 7.06 2.18 16.40
N GLN A 190 7.96 1.89 17.34
CA GLN A 190 7.57 1.33 18.65
C GLN A 190 6.62 2.26 19.40
N ALA A 191 6.90 3.57 19.42
CA ALA A 191 6.01 4.56 20.04
C ALA A 191 4.65 4.66 19.32
N VAL A 192 4.62 4.59 17.99
CA VAL A 192 3.35 4.55 17.23
C VAL A 192 2.53 3.31 17.58
N ILE A 193 3.18 2.14 17.68
CA ILE A 193 2.53 0.88 18.06
C ILE A 193 1.94 0.97 19.46
N GLU A 194 2.66 1.56 20.42
CA GLU A 194 2.15 1.78 21.77
C GLU A 194 0.88 2.64 21.78
N VAL A 195 0.86 3.72 20.99
CA VAL A 195 -0.34 4.56 20.82
C VAL A 195 -1.49 3.77 20.19
N VAL A 196 -1.21 3.02 19.13
CA VAL A 196 -2.19 2.16 18.46
C VAL A 196 -2.81 1.15 19.44
N GLN A 197 -2.00 0.49 20.28
CA GLN A 197 -2.49 -0.43 21.29
C GLN A 197 -3.34 0.28 22.35
N ARG A 198 -2.82 1.36 22.93
CA ARG A 198 -3.49 2.12 24.00
C ARG A 198 -4.84 2.69 23.54
N ARG A 199 -4.91 3.21 22.32
CA ARG A 199 -6.11 3.80 21.72
C ARG A 199 -6.95 2.79 20.92
N ARG A 200 -6.53 1.52 20.90
CA ARG A 200 -7.14 0.44 20.09
C ARG A 200 -7.46 0.89 18.66
N LEU A 201 -6.55 1.65 18.04
CA LEU A 201 -6.72 2.11 16.65
C LEU A 201 -6.71 0.92 15.71
N LEU A 202 -7.32 1.08 14.53
CA LEU A 202 -7.25 0.11 13.45
C LEU A 202 -6.23 0.61 12.40
N PRO A 203 -4.97 0.16 12.44
CA PRO A 203 -4.00 0.55 11.43
C PRO A 203 -4.26 -0.20 10.12
N PHE A 204 -4.18 0.52 9.01
CA PHE A 204 -4.19 -0.01 7.66
C PHE A 204 -2.86 0.34 7.00
N PHE A 205 -2.01 -0.65 6.79
CA PHE A 205 -0.71 -0.44 6.17
C PHE A 205 -0.78 -0.50 4.65
N ASP A 206 -0.16 0.45 3.95
CA ASP A 206 0.06 0.38 2.50
C ASP A 206 1.57 0.20 2.21
N ILE A 207 1.96 -1.00 1.78
CA ILE A 207 3.36 -1.36 1.49
C ILE A 207 3.55 -1.65 0.01
N ALA A 208 3.91 -0.63 -0.76
CA ALA A 208 4.11 -0.73 -2.21
C ALA A 208 5.57 -0.94 -2.64
N TYR A 209 6.52 -0.70 -1.74
CA TYR A 209 7.94 -0.54 -2.05
C TYR A 209 8.87 -1.40 -1.19
N GLN A 210 8.36 -2.49 -0.60
CA GLN A 210 9.18 -3.41 0.21
C GLN A 210 10.48 -3.79 -0.53
N GLY A 211 11.62 -3.57 0.12
CA GLY A 211 12.96 -3.80 -0.39
C GLY A 211 13.62 -2.58 -1.06
N PHE A 212 12.94 -1.43 -1.12
CA PHE A 212 13.50 -0.19 -1.67
C PHE A 212 14.00 0.76 -0.57
N GLY A 213 13.62 0.53 0.69
CA GLY A 213 14.13 1.28 1.84
C GLY A 213 15.44 0.69 2.35
N ASP A 214 15.41 0.14 3.56
CA ASP A 214 16.59 -0.42 4.22
C ASP A 214 16.87 -1.86 3.79
N GLY A 215 15.84 -2.58 3.35
CA GLY A 215 15.95 -3.96 2.91
C GLY A 215 14.62 -4.70 2.91
N LEU A 216 14.61 -5.92 2.37
CA LEU A 216 13.37 -6.67 2.18
C LEU A 216 12.70 -7.03 3.53
N ASP A 217 13.50 -7.34 4.54
CA ASP A 217 13.05 -7.73 5.88
C ASP A 217 12.87 -6.51 6.79
N GLU A 218 13.78 -5.54 6.69
CA GLU A 218 13.82 -4.30 7.46
C GLU A 218 12.59 -3.44 7.19
N ASP A 219 12.19 -3.31 5.91
CA ASP A 219 10.99 -2.59 5.48
C ASP A 219 9.68 -3.18 6.05
N CYS A 220 9.73 -4.41 6.58
CA CYS A 220 8.60 -5.07 7.20
C CYS A 220 8.55 -4.91 8.74
N PHE A 221 9.45 -4.12 9.33
CA PHE A 221 9.56 -3.96 10.79
C PHE A 221 8.20 -3.67 11.45
N ALA A 222 7.49 -2.64 10.97
CA ALA A 222 6.21 -2.21 11.54
C ALA A 222 5.15 -3.34 11.49
N LEU A 223 5.08 -4.06 10.38
CA LEU A 223 4.14 -5.17 10.19
C LEU A 223 4.43 -6.34 11.14
N ARG A 224 5.71 -6.71 11.28
CA ARG A 224 6.16 -7.80 12.14
C ARG A 224 6.03 -7.44 13.62
N ALA A 225 6.26 -6.18 13.98
CA ALA A 225 6.05 -5.68 15.33
C ALA A 225 4.54 -5.66 15.69
N MET A 226 3.68 -5.16 14.80
CA MET A 226 2.22 -5.20 14.97
C MET A 226 1.69 -6.62 15.12
N LEU A 227 2.24 -7.58 14.38
CA LEU A 227 1.85 -8.98 14.47
C LEU A 227 2.06 -9.56 15.89
N LYS A 228 3.01 -9.04 16.67
CA LYS A 228 3.26 -9.48 18.05
C LYS A 228 2.25 -8.91 19.06
N THR A 229 1.43 -7.95 18.65
CA THR A 229 0.39 -7.33 19.49
C THR A 229 -0.94 -8.10 19.40
N ASP A 230 -1.91 -7.69 20.22
CA ASP A 230 -3.30 -8.16 20.20
C ASP A 230 -4.23 -7.25 19.37
N VAL A 231 -3.69 -6.27 18.65
CA VAL A 231 -4.45 -5.34 17.81
C VAL A 231 -4.63 -5.92 16.41
N ASP A 232 -5.87 -5.89 15.92
CA ASP A 232 -6.19 -6.24 14.54
C ASP A 232 -5.75 -5.11 13.60
N PHE A 233 -5.31 -5.44 12.40
CA PHE A 233 -4.85 -4.46 11.41
C PHE A 233 -5.26 -4.85 9.99
N LEU A 234 -4.91 -4.05 8.99
CA LEU A 234 -5.09 -4.35 7.57
C LEU A 234 -3.79 -4.08 6.82
N VAL A 235 -3.53 -4.78 5.72
CA VAL A 235 -2.35 -4.55 4.88
C VAL A 235 -2.71 -4.61 3.39
N SER A 236 -2.38 -3.56 2.66
CA SER A 236 -2.30 -3.53 1.21
C SER A 236 -0.85 -3.75 0.82
N ASN A 237 -0.57 -4.71 -0.07
CA ASN A 237 0.76 -4.87 -0.65
C ASN A 237 0.71 -4.81 -2.18
N SER A 238 1.71 -4.18 -2.79
CA SER A 238 1.85 -4.12 -4.24
C SER A 238 3.07 -4.91 -4.73
N PHE A 239 2.92 -5.55 -5.89
CA PHE A 239 4.02 -6.12 -6.66
C PHE A 239 4.38 -5.28 -7.90
N SER A 240 3.78 -4.11 -8.06
CA SER A 240 4.01 -3.29 -9.24
C SER A 240 5.45 -2.75 -9.29
N LYS A 241 6.07 -2.46 -8.14
CA LYS A 241 7.40 -1.83 -8.08
C LYS A 241 8.51 -2.83 -7.78
N ASN A 242 8.45 -3.49 -6.62
CA ASN A 242 9.49 -4.41 -6.14
C ASN A 242 9.80 -5.57 -7.10
N VAL A 243 8.86 -6.01 -7.94
CA VAL A 243 9.10 -7.01 -9.01
C VAL A 243 8.83 -6.48 -10.43
N ALA A 244 8.68 -5.16 -10.59
CA ALA A 244 8.43 -4.49 -11.87
C ALA A 244 7.20 -4.98 -12.68
N LEU A 245 6.19 -5.55 -12.01
CA LEU A 245 4.96 -6.05 -12.65
C LEU A 245 3.83 -5.01 -12.65
N TYR A 246 4.11 -3.81 -13.14
CA TYR A 246 3.19 -2.66 -13.14
C TYR A 246 1.87 -2.96 -13.87
N GLY A 247 1.98 -3.39 -15.13
CA GLY A 247 0.84 -3.62 -16.03
C GLY A 247 0.08 -4.92 -15.78
N GLN A 248 0.70 -5.90 -15.13
CA GLN A 248 0.05 -7.17 -14.75
C GLN A 248 -0.95 -6.99 -13.60
N ARG A 249 -0.95 -5.81 -12.96
CA ARG A 249 -1.82 -5.47 -11.84
C ARG A 249 -1.81 -6.53 -10.75
N LEU A 250 -0.64 -7.11 -10.46
CA LEU A 250 -0.48 -8.04 -9.36
C LEU A 250 -0.34 -7.28 -8.05
N GLY A 251 -1.22 -7.57 -7.11
CA GLY A 251 -1.18 -7.09 -5.74
C GLY A 251 -1.79 -8.11 -4.79
N GLY A 252 -1.60 -7.88 -3.51
CA GLY A 252 -2.24 -8.64 -2.46
C GLY A 252 -3.04 -7.71 -1.56
N TYR A 253 -4.29 -8.07 -1.31
CA TYR A 253 -5.04 -7.55 -0.18
C TYR A 253 -4.91 -8.49 1.00
N ARG A 254 -4.63 -7.94 2.16
CA ARG A 254 -4.64 -8.67 3.41
C ARG A 254 -5.61 -7.96 4.34
N CYS A 255 -6.69 -8.66 4.65
CA CYS A 255 -7.39 -8.41 5.90
C CYS A 255 -6.52 -9.01 7.00
N ALA A 256 -5.86 -8.20 7.84
CA ALA A 256 -5.05 -8.78 8.88
C ALA A 256 -5.93 -9.44 9.94
N VAL A 257 -5.36 -10.49 10.53
CA VAL A 257 -5.71 -11.08 11.82
C VAL A 257 -7.20 -10.99 12.18
N LEU A 258 -8.03 -11.83 11.57
CA LEU A 258 -9.33 -12.13 12.17
C LEU A 258 -9.06 -13.28 13.14
N ARG A 259 -8.96 -12.98 14.45
CA ARG A 259 -9.15 -14.05 15.43
C ARG A 259 -10.50 -14.69 15.11
N PRO A 260 -10.59 -16.01 14.90
CA PRO A 260 -11.88 -16.68 15.00
C PRO A 260 -12.44 -16.28 16.36
N ARG A 261 -13.68 -15.79 16.42
CA ARG A 261 -14.37 -15.65 17.71
C ARG A 261 -14.17 -16.96 18.46
N ARG A 262 -13.52 -16.92 19.63
CA ARG A 262 -13.68 -18.01 20.59
C ARG A 262 -15.19 -18.11 20.81
N ARG A 263 -15.77 -19.24 20.40
CA ARG A 263 -17.14 -19.59 20.76
C ARG A 263 -17.24 -19.67 22.27
#